data_AF-A0ABD5QAQ3-F1
#
_entry.id   AF-A0ABD5QAQ3-F1
#
_cell.length_a   1.000
_cell.length_b   1.000
_cell.length_c   1.000
_cell.angle_alpha   90.00
_cell.angle_beta   90.00
_cell.angle_gamma   90.00
#
_symmetry.space_group_name_H-M   'P 1'
#
loop_
_entity.id
_entity.type
_entity.pdbx_description
1 polymer ?
#
loop_
_entity_poly.entity_id
_entity_poly.type
_entity_poly.pdbx_seq_one_letter_code
_entity_poly.pdbx_strand_id
1 'polypeptide(L)' 'MAKCENCGGHVSDQYKLVFADNQGTLHACPHCRSQTDRYDGATAGLNN' A
#
# COMPACT_ATOMS: atom_id res chain seq x y z
N MET A 1 11.60 6.11 -10.74
CA MET A 1 11.17 5.20 -9.66
C MET A 1 10.18 5.93 -8.80
N ALA A 2 8.91 5.72 -9.13
CA ALA A 2 7.80 6.22 -8.35
C ALA A 2 7.85 5.65 -6.92
N LYS A 3 7.39 6.47 -5.96
CA LYS A 3 7.27 6.13 -4.56
C LYS A 3 5.80 6.19 -4.17
N CYS A 4 5.40 5.29 -3.28
CA CYS A 4 4.10 5.36 -2.65
C CYS A 4 4.08 6.42 -1.57
N GLU A 5 3.08 7.28 -1.59
CA GLU A 5 2.94 8.33 -0.57
C GLU A 5 2.42 7.77 0.77
N ASN A 6 1.81 6.58 0.75
CA ASN A 6 1.30 5.93 1.94
C ASN A 6 2.35 5.08 2.68
N CYS A 7 3.04 4.18 1.96
CA CYS A 7 4.04 3.28 2.55
C CYS A 7 5.48 3.79 2.45
N GLY A 8 5.72 4.80 1.60
CA GLY A 8 7.07 5.19 1.21
C GLY A 8 7.83 4.16 0.37
N GLY A 9 7.21 3.04 0.04
CA GLY A 9 7.79 1.94 -0.73
C GLY A 9 8.03 2.29 -2.19
N HIS A 10 9.08 1.69 -2.75
CA HIS A 10 9.44 1.82 -4.16
C HIS A 10 8.43 1.06 -5.03
N VAL A 11 7.96 1.72 -6.09
CA VAL A 11 7.07 1.12 -7.08
C VAL A 11 7.55 1.44 -8.49
N SER A 12 7.13 0.61 -9.45
CA SER A 12 7.39 0.87 -10.86
C SER A 12 6.56 2.06 -11.34
N ASP A 13 7.15 2.92 -12.17
CA ASP A 13 6.47 4.08 -12.74
C ASP A 13 5.22 3.67 -13.56
N GLN A 14 5.26 2.50 -14.22
CA GLN A 14 4.10 1.91 -14.89
C GLN A 14 2.93 1.61 -13.94
N TYR A 15 3.21 1.22 -12.70
CA TYR A 15 2.17 0.98 -11.70
C TYR A 15 1.50 2.29 -11.28
N LYS A 16 2.29 3.34 -11.09
CA LYS A 16 1.78 4.69 -10.79
C LYS A 16 0.85 5.20 -11.90
N LEU A 17 1.13 4.93 -13.16
CA LEU A 17 0.26 5.37 -14.27
C LEU A 17 -1.15 4.74 -14.24
N VAL A 18 -1.27 3.51 -13.73
CA VAL A 18 -2.55 2.76 -13.72
C VAL A 18 -3.31 2.96 -12.40
N PHE A 19 -2.59 3.10 -11.30
CA PHE A 19 -3.16 3.11 -9.94
C PHE A 19 -3.08 4.46 -9.22
N ALA A 20 -2.44 5.47 -9.80
CA ALA A 20 -2.50 6.81 -9.23
C ALA A 20 -3.88 7.42 -9.43
N ASP A 21 -4.26 8.28 -8.48
CA ASP A 21 -5.46 9.09 -8.61
C ASP A 21 -5.33 10.14 -9.74
N ASN A 22 -6.41 10.87 -10.04
CA ASN A 22 -6.44 12.00 -10.96
C ASN A 22 -5.38 13.08 -10.69
N GLN A 23 -4.89 13.17 -9.46
CA GLN A 23 -3.77 14.05 -9.09
C GLN A 23 -2.38 13.44 -9.35
N GLY A 24 -2.31 12.21 -9.88
CA GLY A 24 -1.06 11.46 -10.03
C GLY A 24 -0.49 10.96 -8.70
N THR A 25 -1.31 10.86 -7.65
CA THR A 25 -0.88 10.43 -6.31
C THR A 25 -1.18 8.95 -6.10
N LEU A 26 -0.16 8.18 -5.69
CA LEU A 26 -0.31 6.77 -5.40
C LEU A 26 -0.51 6.55 -3.90
N HIS A 27 -1.76 6.33 -3.51
CA HIS A 27 -2.15 6.08 -2.11
C HIS A 27 -1.96 4.62 -1.67
N ALA A 28 -1.82 3.68 -2.60
CA ALA A 28 -1.62 2.29 -2.25
C ALA A 28 -0.63 1.62 -3.22
N CYS A 29 0.50 1.18 -2.67
CA CYS A 29 1.49 0.39 -3.38
C CYS A 29 1.07 -1.10 -3.39
N PRO A 30 1.57 -1.93 -4.33
CA PRO A 30 1.38 -3.36 -4.24
C PRO A 30 1.89 -3.89 -2.89
N HIS A 31 2.92 -3.31 -2.28
CA HIS A 31 3.33 -3.69 -0.92
C HIS A 31 2.27 -3.39 0.16
N CYS A 32 1.56 -2.25 0.10
CA CYS A 32 0.41 -1.95 0.98
C CYS A 32 -0.71 -2.97 0.76
N ARG A 33 -0.86 -3.45 -0.47
CA ARG A 33 -1.96 -4.32 -0.89
C ARG A 33 -1.62 -5.81 -0.69
N SER A 34 -0.34 -6.16 -0.74
CA SER A 34 0.19 -7.53 -0.84
C SER A 34 0.83 -8.03 0.46
N GLN A 35 0.99 -7.20 1.49
CA GLN A 35 1.50 -7.65 2.78
C GLN A 35 0.38 -7.57 3.81
N THR A 36 -0.09 -8.73 4.29
CA THR A 36 -0.09 -9.11 5.71
C THR A 36 -0.74 -8.16 6.76
N ASP A 37 -1.32 -7.01 6.39
CA ASP A 37 -2.08 -6.10 7.27
C ASP A 37 -3.43 -6.70 7.69
N ARG A 38 -3.88 -7.77 7.00
CA ARG A 38 -4.92 -8.65 7.55
C ARG A 38 -4.48 -9.39 8.82
N TYR A 39 -3.18 -9.51 9.11
CA TYR A 39 -2.69 -10.11 10.36
C TYR A 39 -2.57 -9.10 11.51
N ASP A 40 -2.75 -7.79 11.29
CA ASP A 40 -3.12 -6.86 12.36
C ASP A 40 -4.63 -6.92 12.68
N GLY A 41 -5.38 -7.75 11.95
CA GLY A 41 -6.67 -8.27 12.41
C GLY A 41 -6.56 -9.45 13.39
N ALA A 42 -5.36 -9.97 13.64
CA ALA A 42 -5.14 -11.06 14.60
C ALA A 42 -4.81 -10.58 16.03
N THR A 43 -5.15 -9.33 16.38
CA THR A 43 -5.13 -8.88 17.79
C THR A 43 -6.44 -8.23 18.25
N ALA A 44 -7.48 -8.17 17.41
CA ALA A 44 -8.84 -7.93 17.89
C ALA A 44 -9.47 -9.26 18.36
N GLY A 45 -8.95 -9.86 19.45
CA GLY A 45 -9.72 -10.91 20.13
C GLY A 45 -8.99 -12.00 20.92
N LEU A 46 -7.66 -12.02 21.05
CA LEU A 46 -7.02 -12.87 22.06
C LEU A 46 -6.79 -12.04 23.32
N ASN A 47 -7.90 -11.79 24.04
CA ASN A 47 -7.83 -11.41 25.45
C ASN A 47 -7.08 -12.54 26.19
N ASN A 48 -6.07 -12.13 26.97
CA ASN A 48 -5.35 -13.00 27.90
C ASN A 48 -6.30 -13.68 28.87
#